data_AF-A0A2D6FC61-F1
#
_entry.id   AF-A0A2D6FC61-F1
#
_cell.length_a   1.000
_cell.length_b   1.000
_cell.length_c   1.000
_cell.angle_alpha   90.00
_cell.angle_beta   90.00
_cell.angle_gamma   90.00
#
_symmetry.space_group_name_H-M   'P 1'
#
loop_
_entity.id
_entity.type
_entity.pdbx_description
1 polymer ?
#
loop_
_entity_poly.entity_id
_entity_poly.type
_entity_poly.pdbx_seq_one_letter_code
_entity_poly.pdbx_strand_id
1 'polypeptide(L)'
;MERAFIGFCRGGLEGYATALTDKPWLLDKSRGWGVHYGFLNAFYPNPKIICMLRHPVDILCSMERNFRKAGLRDPGMVNHSEMLNTSLEKRLDHWVVSPPVGMAMERLQEILRQGIDQQMLFIHYEDLCANPRLQLERFYSYIGLPYFVGHDFNHVEQITVEDDEEYGVFGDHQIRGKVEPHTSQAIEIFGPGLCDWIRQRYGWFYEKFGLGR
;
A
#
# COMPACT_ATOMS: atom_id res chain seq x y z
N MET A 1 7.87 15.87 30.44
CA MET A 1 7.84 16.25 29.02
C MET A 1 7.04 15.25 28.18
N GLU A 2 7.22 13.93 28.36
CA GLU A 2 6.46 12.89 27.63
C GLU A 2 4.94 13.07 27.65
N ARG A 3 4.32 13.22 28.83
CA ARG A 3 2.86 13.47 28.94
C ARG A 3 2.40 14.71 28.17
N ALA A 4 3.21 15.77 28.13
CA ALA A 4 2.90 16.98 27.39
C ALA A 4 2.97 16.74 25.87
N PHE A 5 3.95 15.97 25.40
CA PHE A 5 4.07 15.58 24.01
C PHE A 5 2.93 14.65 23.55
N ILE A 6 2.57 13.65 24.35
CA ILE A 6 1.40 12.79 24.10
C ILE A 6 0.12 13.64 24.01
N GLY A 7 -0.06 14.59 24.94
CA GLY A 7 -1.18 15.53 24.92
C GLY A 7 -1.20 16.41 23.66
N PHE A 8 -0.04 16.89 23.23
CA PHE A 8 0.12 17.65 21.98
C PHE A 8 -0.27 16.83 20.76
N CYS A 9 0.22 15.59 20.62
CA CYS A 9 -0.10 14.72 19.48
C CYS A 9 -1.60 14.40 19.42
N ARG A 10 -2.21 14.04 20.56
CA ARG A 10 -3.64 13.76 20.62
C ARG A 10 -4.49 14.99 20.29
N GLY A 11 -4.19 16.13 20.92
CA GLY A 11 -4.90 17.37 20.68
C GLY A 11 -4.77 17.87 19.24
N GLY A 12 -3.59 17.67 18.62
CA GLY A 12 -3.35 17.97 17.22
C GLY A 12 -4.20 17.11 16.28
N LEU A 13 -4.26 15.79 16.53
CA LEU A 13 -5.09 14.88 15.74
C LEU A 13 -6.59 15.19 15.88
N GLU A 14 -7.09 15.31 17.11
CA GLU A 14 -8.51 15.59 17.37
C GLU A 14 -8.91 16.97 16.83
N GLY A 15 -8.09 18.00 17.05
CA GLY A 15 -8.32 19.34 16.53
C GLY A 15 -8.32 19.40 15.00
N TYR A 16 -7.39 18.69 14.35
CA TYR A 16 -7.38 18.58 12.88
C TYR A 16 -8.63 17.89 12.35
N ALA A 17 -9.00 16.73 12.92
CA ALA A 17 -10.15 15.96 12.47
C ALA A 17 -11.46 16.75 12.60
N THR A 18 -11.70 17.42 13.74
CA THR A 18 -12.90 18.23 13.96
C THR A 18 -12.95 19.46 13.05
N ALA A 19 -11.81 20.06 12.70
CA ALA A 19 -11.77 21.16 11.74
C ALA A 19 -11.96 20.72 10.28
N LEU A 20 -11.60 19.47 9.96
CA LEU A 20 -11.67 18.92 8.61
C LEU A 20 -13.07 18.45 8.21
N THR A 21 -13.81 17.79 9.13
CA THR A 21 -15.11 17.21 8.80
C THR A 21 -16.00 17.00 10.02
N ASP A 22 -17.31 17.12 9.83
CA ASP A 22 -18.33 16.76 10.83
C ASP A 22 -18.70 15.26 10.79
N LYS A 23 -18.06 14.46 9.92
CA LYS A 23 -18.31 13.02 9.85
C LYS A 23 -17.85 12.34 11.14
N PRO A 24 -18.60 11.35 11.66
CA PRO A 24 -18.28 10.71 12.94
C PRO A 24 -17.03 9.81 12.88
N TRP A 25 -16.56 9.47 11.69
CA TRP A 25 -15.45 8.55 11.48
C TRP A 25 -14.47 9.14 10.47
N LEU A 26 -13.18 9.07 10.80
CA LEU A 26 -12.09 9.42 9.91
C LEU A 26 -11.31 8.15 9.56
N LEU A 27 -11.16 7.86 8.27
CA LEU A 27 -10.26 6.84 7.78
C LEU A 27 -9.05 7.54 7.17
N ASP A 28 -7.95 7.54 7.90
CA ASP A 28 -6.69 8.14 7.44
C ASP A 28 -5.79 7.11 6.74
N LYS A 29 -5.03 7.56 5.74
CA LYS A 29 -4.10 6.74 4.98
C LYS A 29 -2.67 7.24 5.18
N SER A 30 -1.83 6.40 5.78
CA SER A 30 -0.38 6.65 5.85
C SER A 30 0.43 5.40 5.56
N ARG A 31 1.50 5.57 4.78
CA ARG A 31 2.52 4.54 4.53
C ARG A 31 3.36 4.23 5.79
N GLY A 32 3.16 4.97 6.88
CA GLY A 32 3.91 4.84 8.14
C GLY A 32 3.12 4.27 9.33
N TRP A 33 1.79 4.13 9.25
CA TRP A 33 1.00 3.78 10.44
C TRP A 33 1.39 2.45 11.08
N GLY A 34 1.61 1.41 10.28
CA GLY A 34 1.99 0.10 10.81
C GLY A 34 3.34 0.12 11.55
N VAL A 35 4.40 0.61 10.90
CA VAL A 35 5.75 0.60 11.51
C VAL A 35 5.86 1.53 12.73
N HIS A 36 5.00 2.57 12.80
CA HIS A 36 4.94 3.51 13.92
C HIS A 36 3.81 3.19 14.93
N TYR A 37 3.31 1.94 14.96
CA TYR A 37 2.22 1.54 15.86
C TYR A 37 2.47 1.94 17.32
N GLY A 38 3.68 1.73 17.85
CA GLY A 38 4.00 2.07 19.24
C GLY A 38 3.84 3.56 19.54
N PHE A 39 4.26 4.44 18.61
CA PHE A 39 4.07 5.88 18.72
C PHE A 39 2.59 6.25 18.64
N LEU A 40 1.86 5.71 17.67
CA LEU A 40 0.43 5.98 17.50
C LEU A 40 -0.37 5.53 18.73
N ASN A 41 -0.10 4.32 19.23
CA ASN A 41 -0.75 3.76 20.40
C ASN A 41 -0.46 4.54 21.70
N ALA A 42 0.65 5.28 21.78
CA ALA A 42 0.99 6.07 22.95
C ALA A 42 0.03 7.26 23.18
N PHE A 43 -0.54 7.83 22.10
CA PHE A 43 -1.48 8.96 22.20
C PHE A 43 -2.89 8.64 21.70
N TYR A 44 -3.07 7.58 20.92
CA TYR A 44 -4.36 7.06 20.48
C TYR A 44 -4.44 5.55 20.77
N PRO A 45 -4.87 5.15 21.98
CA PRO A 45 -4.80 3.76 22.43
C PRO A 45 -5.60 2.81 21.55
N ASN A 46 -5.02 1.64 21.26
CA ASN A 46 -5.61 0.58 20.41
C ASN A 46 -6.03 1.09 19.02
N PRO A 47 -5.11 1.68 18.23
CA PRO A 47 -5.43 2.20 16.92
C PRO A 47 -5.79 1.04 15.97
N LYS A 48 -6.86 1.20 15.20
CA LYS A 48 -7.26 0.25 14.16
C LYS A 48 -6.45 0.52 12.89
N ILE A 49 -5.58 -0.41 12.52
CA ILE A 49 -4.72 -0.29 11.34
C ILE A 49 -5.02 -1.43 10.37
N ILE A 50 -5.29 -1.04 9.13
CA ILE A 50 -5.53 -1.96 8.02
C ILE A 50 -4.38 -1.83 7.03
N CYS A 51 -3.80 -2.95 6.63
CA CYS A 51 -2.72 -3.01 5.65
C CYS A 51 -3.19 -3.78 4.42
N MET A 52 -3.23 -3.05 3.29
CA MET A 52 -3.47 -3.65 1.99
C MET A 52 -2.20 -4.34 1.50
N LEU A 53 -2.34 -5.59 1.11
CA LEU A 53 -1.27 -6.41 0.52
C LEU A 53 -1.57 -6.68 -0.95
N ARG A 54 -0.53 -6.92 -1.74
CA ARG A 54 -0.65 -7.31 -3.15
C ARG A 54 0.53 -8.18 -3.52
N HIS A 55 0.38 -9.08 -4.49
CA HIS A 55 1.49 -9.88 -4.98
C HIS A 55 2.70 -9.00 -5.37
N PRO A 56 3.90 -9.24 -4.80
CA PRO A 56 5.12 -8.49 -5.12
C PRO A 56 5.44 -8.45 -6.62
N VAL A 57 5.18 -9.55 -7.32
CA VAL A 57 5.31 -9.66 -8.78
C VAL A 57 4.42 -8.63 -9.49
N ASP A 58 3.16 -8.47 -9.06
CA ASP A 58 2.23 -7.51 -9.66
C ASP A 58 2.47 -6.07 -9.24
N ILE A 59 3.02 -5.84 -8.03
CA ILE A 59 3.47 -4.52 -7.59
C ILE A 59 4.58 -4.03 -8.52
N LEU A 60 5.65 -4.82 -8.70
CA LEU A 60 6.77 -4.45 -9.56
C LEU A 60 6.34 -4.35 -11.03
N CYS A 61 5.43 -5.22 -11.48
CA CYS A 61 4.83 -5.12 -12.82
C CYS A 61 4.09 -3.79 -13.00
N SER A 62 3.39 -3.32 -11.98
CA SER A 62 2.76 -2.00 -12.01
C SER A 62 3.77 -0.86 -12.10
N MET A 63 4.88 -0.93 -11.36
CA MET A 63 5.97 0.06 -11.45
C MET A 63 6.55 0.12 -12.86
N GLU A 64 6.84 -1.03 -13.48
CA GLU A 64 7.36 -1.11 -14.84
C GLU A 64 6.37 -0.58 -15.88
N ARG A 65 5.08 -0.86 -15.73
CA ARG A 65 4.06 -0.29 -16.63
C ARG A 65 3.99 1.22 -16.52
N ASN A 66 4.03 1.77 -15.31
CA ASN A 66 4.02 3.22 -15.12
C ASN A 66 5.28 3.86 -15.69
N PHE A 67 6.45 3.22 -15.52
CA PHE A 67 7.69 3.62 -16.19
C PHE A 67 7.53 3.65 -17.72
N ARG A 68 6.99 2.58 -18.32
CA ARG A 68 6.78 2.50 -19.78
C ARG A 68 5.76 3.51 -20.29
N LYS A 69 4.73 3.83 -19.51
CA LYS A 69 3.72 4.86 -19.84
C LYS A 69 4.30 6.27 -19.88
N ALA A 70 5.38 6.55 -19.14
CA ALA A 70 6.02 7.86 -19.14
C ALA A 70 6.46 8.30 -20.56
N GLY A 71 6.67 7.33 -21.48
CA GLY A 71 6.80 7.60 -22.91
C GLY A 71 7.97 8.52 -23.23
N LEU A 72 7.66 9.75 -23.65
CA LEU A 72 8.64 10.80 -24.00
C LEU A 72 9.14 11.61 -22.79
N ARG A 73 8.56 11.41 -21.61
CA ARG A 73 8.99 12.07 -20.37
C ARG A 73 9.97 11.16 -19.67
N ASP A 74 11.19 11.65 -19.43
CA ASP A 74 12.13 10.97 -18.56
C ASP A 74 11.59 11.06 -17.12
N PRO A 75 11.28 9.93 -16.46
CA PRO A 75 10.86 9.94 -15.07
C PRO A 75 11.99 10.30 -14.10
N GLY A 76 13.18 10.64 -14.58
CA GLY A 76 14.36 11.00 -13.78
C GLY A 76 15.03 9.79 -13.13
N MET A 77 14.61 8.58 -13.53
CA MET A 77 15.08 7.33 -12.94
C MET A 77 16.24 6.72 -13.74
N VAL A 78 16.40 7.03 -15.03
CA VAL A 78 17.43 6.44 -15.89
C VAL A 78 18.59 7.39 -16.06
N ASN A 79 19.79 6.95 -15.73
CA ASN A 79 21.02 7.70 -16.00
C ASN A 79 21.93 6.88 -16.92
N HIS A 80 21.99 7.26 -18.20
CA HIS A 80 22.82 6.55 -19.18
C HIS A 80 24.32 6.73 -18.96
N SER A 81 24.77 7.90 -18.46
CA SER A 81 26.21 8.14 -18.21
C SER A 81 26.76 7.31 -17.05
N GLU A 82 25.91 7.00 -16.07
CA GLU A 82 26.28 6.18 -14.90
C GLU A 82 25.79 4.73 -15.03
N MET A 83 25.18 4.38 -16.17
CA MET A 83 24.52 3.09 -16.41
C MET A 83 23.48 2.70 -15.34
N LEU A 84 22.78 3.67 -14.74
CA LEU A 84 21.74 3.40 -13.74
C LEU A 84 20.40 3.15 -14.43
N ASN A 85 19.72 2.08 -14.00
CA ASN A 85 18.32 1.77 -14.38
C ASN A 85 18.07 1.64 -15.90
N THR A 86 19.13 1.42 -16.68
CA THR A 86 19.07 1.36 -18.15
C THR A 86 18.43 0.08 -18.69
N SER A 87 18.26 -0.96 -17.87
CA SER A 87 17.56 -2.20 -18.23
C SER A 87 16.42 -2.48 -17.25
N LEU A 88 15.52 -3.40 -17.63
CA LEU A 88 14.43 -3.86 -16.77
C LEU A 88 14.94 -4.40 -15.44
N GLU A 89 15.98 -5.22 -15.48
CA GLU A 89 16.61 -5.83 -14.30
C GLU A 89 17.17 -4.76 -13.36
N LYS A 90 17.88 -3.76 -13.90
CA LYS A 90 18.39 -2.65 -13.08
C LYS A 90 17.27 -1.84 -12.43
N ARG A 91 16.14 -1.65 -13.12
CA ARG A 91 14.95 -1.00 -12.54
C ARG A 91 14.32 -1.84 -11.42
N LEU A 92 14.23 -3.15 -11.61
CA LEU A 92 13.78 -4.07 -10.56
C LEU A 92 14.71 -3.99 -9.34
N ASP A 93 16.03 -4.08 -9.55
CA ASP A 93 17.04 -3.95 -8.49
C ASP A 93 16.91 -2.61 -7.74
N HIS A 94 16.62 -1.53 -8.46
CA HIS A 94 16.38 -0.22 -7.86
C HIS A 94 15.10 -0.19 -7.00
N TRP A 95 13.94 -0.57 -7.54
CA TRP A 95 12.66 -0.48 -6.82
C TRP A 95 12.61 -1.34 -5.57
N VAL A 96 13.30 -2.49 -5.56
CA VAL A 96 13.28 -3.37 -4.39
C VAL A 96 14.11 -2.87 -3.21
N VAL A 97 14.88 -1.78 -3.38
CA VAL A 97 15.65 -1.09 -2.33
C VAL A 97 15.33 0.41 -2.22
N SER A 98 14.42 0.93 -3.05
CA SER A 98 14.03 2.35 -3.03
C SER A 98 12.54 2.55 -2.71
N PRO A 99 12.15 3.71 -2.20
CA PRO A 99 10.73 4.07 -2.11
C PRO A 99 10.08 4.11 -3.50
N PRO A 100 8.78 3.75 -3.61
CA PRO A 100 7.91 3.35 -2.52
C PRO A 100 8.00 1.86 -2.14
N VAL A 101 8.48 0.98 -3.05
CA VAL A 101 8.34 -0.49 -2.90
C VAL A 101 9.29 -1.06 -1.85
N GLY A 102 10.60 -0.80 -1.97
CA GLY A 102 11.61 -1.30 -1.02
C GLY A 102 11.29 -0.89 0.41
N MET A 103 11.00 0.40 0.63
CA MET A 103 10.63 0.93 1.94
C MET A 103 9.36 0.29 2.51
N ALA A 104 8.33 0.07 1.69
CA ALA A 104 7.10 -0.60 2.15
C ALA A 104 7.37 -2.05 2.58
N MET A 105 8.20 -2.78 1.84
CA MET A 105 8.58 -4.15 2.15
C MET A 105 9.45 -4.24 3.41
N GLU A 106 10.40 -3.34 3.59
CA GLU A 106 11.21 -3.24 4.81
C GLU A 106 10.36 -2.97 6.04
N ARG A 107 9.44 -1.99 5.95
CA ARG A 107 8.50 -1.67 7.03
C ARG A 107 7.58 -2.84 7.34
N LEU A 108 7.10 -3.56 6.33
CA LEU A 108 6.27 -4.74 6.53
C LEU A 108 7.04 -5.86 7.24
N GLN A 109 8.29 -6.13 6.86
CA GLN A 109 9.13 -7.08 7.60
C GLN A 109 9.35 -6.65 9.05
N GLU A 110 9.55 -5.36 9.30
CA GLU A 110 9.76 -4.84 10.65
C GLU A 110 8.51 -4.96 11.53
N ILE A 111 7.32 -4.71 10.94
CA ILE A 111 6.03 -4.98 11.58
C ILE A 111 5.93 -6.46 12.01
N LEU A 112 6.35 -7.39 11.15
CA LEU A 112 6.37 -8.82 11.47
C LEU A 112 7.38 -9.15 12.59
N ARG A 113 8.58 -8.58 12.55
CA ARG A 113 9.64 -8.83 13.56
C ARG A 113 9.24 -8.35 14.94
N GLN A 114 8.55 -7.22 15.02
CA GLN A 114 8.09 -6.64 16.29
C GLN A 114 6.77 -7.25 16.79
N GLY A 115 6.14 -8.16 16.04
CA GLY A 115 4.84 -8.73 16.39
C GLY A 115 3.68 -7.73 16.31
N ILE A 116 3.88 -6.59 15.64
CA ILE A 116 2.86 -5.55 15.45
C ILE A 116 1.74 -6.05 14.55
N ASP A 117 2.04 -7.01 13.66
CA ASP A 117 1.08 -7.66 12.77
C ASP A 117 -0.13 -8.25 13.51
N GLN A 118 0.04 -8.65 14.78
CA GLN A 118 -1.04 -9.17 15.62
C GLN A 118 -2.11 -8.12 15.97
N GLN A 119 -1.80 -6.83 15.81
CA GLN A 119 -2.72 -5.71 16.08
C GLN A 119 -3.39 -5.19 14.79
N MET A 120 -3.05 -5.74 13.63
CA MET A 120 -3.43 -5.20 12.33
C MET A 120 -4.38 -6.15 11.57
N LEU A 121 -5.22 -5.57 10.71
CA LEU A 121 -5.96 -6.33 9.71
C LEU A 121 -5.21 -6.30 8.38
N PHE A 122 -4.93 -7.46 7.80
CA PHE A 122 -4.39 -7.59 6.45
C PHE A 122 -5.50 -7.98 5.47
N ILE A 123 -5.57 -7.25 4.35
CA ILE A 123 -6.49 -7.52 3.24
C ILE A 123 -5.66 -7.64 1.97
N HIS A 124 -5.78 -8.77 1.28
CA HIS A 124 -5.15 -8.93 -0.03
C HIS A 124 -5.97 -8.19 -1.09
N TYR A 125 -5.28 -7.47 -1.95
CA TYR A 125 -5.86 -6.82 -3.12
C TYR A 125 -6.62 -7.83 -3.99
N GLU A 126 -6.03 -9.01 -4.18
CA GLU A 126 -6.59 -10.10 -4.98
C GLU A 126 -7.91 -10.59 -4.38
N ASP A 127 -7.96 -10.80 -3.06
CA ASP A 127 -9.16 -11.23 -2.36
C ASP A 127 -10.24 -10.13 -2.33
N LEU A 128 -9.83 -8.86 -2.20
CA LEU A 128 -10.74 -7.72 -2.29
C LEU A 128 -11.37 -7.63 -3.67
N CYS A 129 -10.58 -7.87 -4.72
CA CYS A 129 -11.08 -7.84 -6.09
C CYS A 129 -11.99 -9.04 -6.40
N ALA A 130 -11.68 -10.22 -5.87
CA ALA A 130 -12.46 -11.44 -6.11
C ALA A 130 -13.74 -11.52 -5.27
N ASN A 131 -13.70 -11.06 -4.02
CA ASN A 131 -14.84 -11.11 -3.10
C ASN A 131 -14.92 -9.84 -2.24
N PRO A 132 -15.25 -8.68 -2.85
CA PRO A 132 -15.16 -7.39 -2.19
C PRO A 132 -16.10 -7.26 -0.99
N ARG A 133 -17.30 -7.85 -1.08
CA ARG A 133 -18.27 -7.89 0.02
C ARG A 133 -17.67 -8.57 1.26
N LEU A 134 -17.11 -9.76 1.09
CA LEU A 134 -16.53 -10.51 2.21
C LEU A 134 -15.36 -9.75 2.86
N GLN A 135 -14.49 -9.14 2.05
CA GLN A 135 -13.37 -8.37 2.58
C GLN A 135 -13.82 -7.10 3.31
N LEU A 136 -14.86 -6.42 2.83
CA LEU A 136 -15.45 -5.30 3.56
C LEU A 136 -16.16 -5.75 4.85
N GLU A 137 -16.88 -6.87 4.87
CA GLU A 137 -17.46 -7.43 6.10
C GLU A 137 -16.36 -7.70 7.15
N ARG A 138 -15.20 -8.25 6.75
CA ARG A 138 -14.02 -8.40 7.62
C ARG A 138 -13.50 -7.05 8.13
N PHE A 139 -13.41 -6.06 7.26
CA PHE A 139 -13.00 -4.69 7.60
C PHE A 139 -13.92 -4.07 8.66
N TYR A 140 -15.24 -4.07 8.42
CA TYR A 140 -16.25 -3.53 9.35
C TYR A 140 -16.20 -4.23 10.72
N SER A 141 -16.08 -5.55 10.72
CA SER A 141 -15.93 -6.34 11.94
C SER A 141 -14.68 -5.95 12.74
N TYR A 142 -13.53 -5.79 12.07
CA TYR A 142 -12.27 -5.40 12.72
C TYR A 142 -12.31 -4.01 13.36
N ILE A 143 -12.92 -3.03 12.67
CA ILE A 143 -13.06 -1.66 13.18
C ILE A 143 -14.23 -1.49 14.16
N GLY A 144 -15.13 -2.49 14.26
CA GLY A 144 -16.27 -2.48 15.18
C GLY A 144 -17.43 -1.60 14.72
N LEU A 145 -17.59 -1.37 13.41
CA LEU A 145 -18.68 -0.59 12.83
C LEU A 145 -19.71 -1.49 12.12
N PRO A 146 -20.99 -1.09 12.05
CA PRO A 146 -21.99 -1.82 11.28
C PRO A 146 -21.66 -1.77 9.79
N TYR A 147 -21.89 -2.89 9.09
CA TYR A 147 -21.69 -2.96 7.64
C TYR A 147 -22.61 -1.98 6.91
N PHE A 148 -22.03 -1.15 6.04
CA PHE A 148 -22.80 -0.26 5.18
C PHE A 148 -23.36 -1.03 3.97
N VAL A 149 -24.68 -1.13 3.86
CA VAL A 149 -25.33 -1.93 2.81
C VAL A 149 -25.19 -1.31 1.41
N GLY A 150 -24.96 -0.01 1.31
CA GLY A 150 -24.93 0.73 0.05
C GLY A 150 -23.62 0.67 -0.74
N HIS A 151 -22.71 -0.27 -0.46
CA HIS A 151 -21.50 -0.44 -1.26
C HIS A 151 -21.83 -0.90 -2.68
N ASP A 152 -21.46 -0.11 -3.69
CA ASP A 152 -21.56 -0.47 -5.10
C ASP A 152 -20.16 -0.76 -5.69
N PHE A 153 -19.87 -2.04 -5.87
CA PHE A 153 -18.58 -2.48 -6.42
C PHE A 153 -18.48 -2.33 -7.95
N ASN A 154 -19.58 -2.01 -8.63
CA ASN A 154 -19.61 -1.76 -10.07
C ASN A 154 -19.49 -0.28 -10.44
N HIS A 155 -19.64 0.61 -9.46
CA HIS A 155 -19.57 2.06 -9.63
C HIS A 155 -18.81 2.73 -8.48
N VAL A 156 -17.48 2.67 -8.55
CA VAL A 156 -16.55 3.30 -7.60
C VAL A 156 -16.09 4.64 -8.16
N GLU A 157 -16.49 5.72 -7.50
CA GLU A 157 -16.08 7.06 -7.87
C GLU A 157 -14.78 7.48 -7.17
N GLN A 158 -13.85 8.04 -7.93
CA GLN A 158 -12.66 8.68 -7.36
C GLN A 158 -13.02 10.06 -6.86
N ILE A 159 -13.28 10.18 -5.56
CA ILE A 159 -13.61 11.45 -4.90
C ILE A 159 -12.40 12.11 -4.23
N THR A 160 -11.27 11.41 -4.16
CA THR A 160 -10.03 11.91 -3.56
C THR A 160 -8.96 12.18 -4.62
N VAL A 161 -8.27 13.31 -4.46
CA VAL A 161 -7.02 13.60 -5.15
C VAL A 161 -5.92 13.52 -4.12
N GLU A 162 -5.01 12.57 -4.27
CA GLU A 162 -3.88 12.41 -3.37
C GLU A 162 -2.72 13.28 -3.86
N ASP A 163 -2.08 14.00 -2.93
CA ASP A 163 -0.84 14.73 -3.21
C ASP A 163 0.34 13.75 -3.18
N ASP A 164 0.54 13.04 -4.29
CA ASP A 164 1.65 12.12 -4.52
C ASP A 164 2.67 12.74 -5.53
N GLU A 165 2.73 14.07 -5.67
CA GLU A 165 3.62 14.77 -6.62
C GLU A 165 5.10 14.39 -6.43
N GLU A 166 5.53 14.11 -5.18
CA GLU A 166 6.89 13.67 -4.84
C GLU A 166 7.28 12.36 -5.55
N TYR A 167 6.32 11.53 -5.93
CA TYR A 167 6.54 10.25 -6.62
C TYR A 167 6.47 10.37 -8.14
N GLY A 168 6.32 11.57 -8.69
CA GLY A 168 6.33 11.86 -10.12
C GLY A 168 5.33 11.01 -10.90
N VAL A 169 5.77 10.40 -12.01
CA VAL A 169 4.91 9.55 -12.86
C VAL A 169 4.40 8.29 -12.16
N PHE A 170 4.93 7.95 -10.98
CA PHE A 170 4.49 6.80 -10.19
C PHE A 170 3.40 7.18 -9.18
N GLY A 171 3.08 8.47 -9.04
CA GLY A 171 2.02 9.01 -8.18
C GLY A 171 0.68 9.27 -8.88
N ASP A 172 0.62 9.19 -10.22
CA ASP A 172 -0.64 9.40 -10.96
C ASP A 172 -1.53 8.15 -10.88
N HIS A 173 -2.57 8.23 -10.04
CA HIS A 173 -3.48 7.13 -9.75
C HIS A 173 -4.89 7.46 -10.24
N GLN A 174 -5.18 7.16 -11.51
CA GLN A 174 -6.57 6.98 -11.94
C GLN A 174 -7.05 5.59 -11.51
N ILE A 175 -8.02 5.53 -10.61
CA ILE A 175 -8.67 4.28 -10.21
C ILE A 175 -9.66 3.83 -11.29
N ARG A 176 -9.99 2.54 -11.27
CA ARG A 176 -11.06 1.99 -12.10
C ARG A 176 -12.39 2.15 -11.39
N GLY A 177 -13.46 2.35 -12.17
CA GLY A 177 -14.82 2.46 -11.64
C GLY A 177 -15.44 1.15 -11.14
N LYS A 178 -14.72 0.02 -11.21
CA LYS A 178 -15.23 -1.29 -10.82
C LYS A 178 -14.17 -2.10 -10.07
N VAL A 179 -14.60 -2.78 -9.01
CA VAL A 179 -13.79 -3.71 -8.23
C VAL A 179 -13.94 -5.11 -8.81
N GLU A 180 -12.90 -5.59 -9.48
CA GLU A 180 -12.88 -6.91 -10.12
C GLU A 180 -11.45 -7.45 -10.24
N PRO A 181 -11.27 -8.78 -10.32
CA PRO A 181 -9.94 -9.38 -10.48
C PRO A 181 -9.23 -8.87 -11.73
N HIS A 182 -7.91 -8.75 -11.63
CA HIS A 182 -7.07 -8.37 -12.75
C HIS A 182 -6.12 -9.50 -13.12
N THR A 183 -6.07 -9.83 -14.41
CA THR A 183 -5.07 -10.77 -14.93
C THR A 183 -3.68 -10.17 -14.81
N SER A 184 -2.76 -10.85 -14.13
CA SER A 184 -1.36 -10.42 -14.08
C SER A 184 -0.77 -10.32 -15.49
N GLN A 185 -0.01 -9.26 -15.74
CA GLN A 185 0.78 -9.07 -16.96
C GLN A 185 2.26 -9.36 -16.74
N ALA A 186 2.63 -9.85 -15.55
CA ALA A 186 4.03 -9.98 -15.16
C ALA A 186 4.80 -10.97 -16.05
N ILE A 187 4.19 -12.09 -16.44
CA ILE A 187 4.85 -13.06 -17.35
C ILE A 187 5.14 -12.43 -18.71
N GLU A 188 4.23 -11.63 -19.24
CA GLU A 188 4.41 -10.94 -20.53
C GLU A 188 5.53 -9.88 -20.45
N ILE A 189 5.58 -9.13 -19.35
CA ILE A 189 6.49 -7.99 -19.18
C ILE A 189 7.89 -8.44 -18.73
N PHE A 190 7.96 -9.43 -17.84
CA PHE A 190 9.18 -9.86 -17.15
C PHE A 190 9.70 -11.22 -17.64
N GLY A 191 8.85 -12.04 -18.25
CA GLY A 191 9.15 -13.44 -18.48
C GLY A 191 9.18 -14.27 -17.19
N PRO A 192 9.29 -15.61 -17.31
CA PRO A 192 9.24 -16.51 -16.16
C PRO A 192 10.43 -16.31 -15.20
N GLY A 193 11.65 -16.12 -15.72
CA GLY A 193 12.85 -16.03 -14.89
C GLY A 193 12.86 -14.84 -13.92
N LEU A 194 12.43 -13.66 -14.36
CA LEU A 194 12.33 -12.50 -13.47
C LEU A 194 11.13 -12.60 -12.52
N CYS A 195 10.01 -13.20 -12.94
CA CYS A 195 8.92 -13.50 -12.02
C CYS A 195 9.40 -14.41 -10.88
N ASP A 196 10.17 -15.45 -11.18
CA ASP A 196 10.71 -16.38 -10.19
C ASP A 196 11.74 -15.71 -9.27
N TRP A 197 12.59 -14.84 -9.82
CA TRP A 197 13.50 -14.03 -9.01
C TRP A 197 12.74 -13.16 -8.00
N ILE A 198 11.66 -12.48 -8.42
CA ILE A 198 10.82 -11.67 -7.52
C ILE A 198 10.19 -12.54 -6.44
N ARG A 199 9.61 -13.70 -6.82
CA ARG A 199 9.02 -14.64 -5.87
C ARG A 199 10.03 -15.13 -4.84
N GLN A 200 11.25 -15.47 -5.28
CA GLN A 200 12.31 -15.92 -4.40
C GLN A 200 12.75 -14.81 -3.43
N ARG A 201 12.94 -13.59 -3.94
CA ARG A 201 13.30 -12.43 -3.11
C ARG A 201 12.28 -12.15 -2.01
N TYR A 202 10.99 -12.25 -2.34
CA TYR A 202 9.90 -12.03 -1.40
C TYR A 202 9.31 -13.32 -0.83
N GLY A 203 10.09 -14.42 -0.77
CA GLY A 203 9.61 -15.72 -0.27
C GLY A 203 8.93 -15.62 1.11
N TRP A 204 9.51 -14.82 2.01
CA TRP A 204 8.96 -14.53 3.35
C TRP A 204 7.51 -13.98 3.31
N PHE A 205 7.19 -13.19 2.28
CA PHE A 205 5.86 -12.58 2.14
C PHE A 205 4.83 -13.64 1.76
N TYR A 206 5.15 -14.48 0.78
CA TYR A 206 4.28 -15.58 0.36
C TYR A 206 4.10 -16.62 1.47
N GLU A 207 5.17 -16.93 2.20
CA GLU A 207 5.12 -17.83 3.36
C GLU A 207 4.24 -17.29 4.48
N LYS A 208 4.35 -16.00 4.81
CA LYS A 208 3.56 -15.37 5.87
C LYS A 208 2.09 -15.20 5.51
N PHE A 209 1.81 -14.76 4.28
CA PHE A 209 0.47 -14.30 3.89
C PHE A 209 -0.30 -15.30 3.03
N GLY A 210 0.27 -16.45 2.66
CA GLY A 210 -0.47 -17.55 2.02
C GLY A 210 -1.00 -17.24 0.62
N LEU A 211 -0.52 -16.15 0.01
CA LEU A 211 -0.76 -15.83 -1.39
C LEU A 211 -0.06 -16.91 -2.24
N GLY A 212 -0.82 -17.68 -3.03
CA GLY A 212 -0.28 -18.78 -3.83
C GLY A 212 0.92 -18.37 -4.69
N ARG A 213 1.89 -19.28 -4.86
CA ARG A 213 3.05 -19.08 -5.74
C ARG A 213 2.65 -18.99 -7.21
#